data_AF-R1GNC7-F1
#
_entry.id   AF-R1GNC7-F1
#
_cell.length_a   1.000
_cell.length_b   1.000
_cell.length_c   1.000
_cell.angle_alpha   90.00
_cell.angle_beta   90.00
_cell.angle_gamma   90.00
#
_symmetry.space_group_name_H-M   'P 1'
#
loop_
_entity.id
_entity.type
_entity.pdbx_description
1 polymer ?
#
loop_
_entity_poly.entity_id
_entity_poly.type
_entity_poly.pdbx_seq_one_letter_code
_entity_poly.pdbx_strand_id
1 'polypeptide(L)' 'PVALMIPCHRVIQQNGKLGGYHWGETRKQAIHAWEAARYE' A
#
# COMPACT_ATOMS: atom_id res chain seq x y z
N PRO A 1 11.04 -9.30 4.38
CA PRO A 1 10.12 -8.17 4.07
C PRO A 1 8.92 -8.13 5.03
N VAL A 2 9.08 -7.48 6.18
CA VAL A 2 8.02 -7.36 7.19
C VAL A 2 6.89 -6.42 6.72
N ALA A 3 7.14 -5.55 5.75
CA ALA A 3 6.19 -4.54 5.27
C ALA A 3 4.95 -5.07 4.50
N LEU A 4 4.93 -6.36 4.13
CA LEU A 4 3.72 -7.03 3.62
C LEU A 4 2.98 -7.79 4.73
N MET A 5 3.70 -8.26 5.76
CA MET A 5 3.13 -8.95 6.93
C MET A 5 2.46 -7.94 7.87
N ILE A 6 3.15 -6.85 8.18
CA ILE A 6 2.57 -5.69 8.85
C ILE A 6 2.02 -4.79 7.75
N PRO A 7 0.70 -4.64 7.62
CA PRO A 7 0.05 -4.04 6.46
C PRO A 7 0.11 -2.50 6.48
N CYS A 8 1.29 -1.91 6.65
CA CYS A 8 1.46 -0.45 6.66
C CYS A 8 1.17 0.19 5.29
N HIS A 9 1.19 -0.59 4.21
CA HIS A 9 0.70 -0.14 2.90
C HIS A 9 -0.81 0.12 2.92
N ARG A 10 -1.59 -0.50 3.82
CA ARG A 10 -3.05 -0.29 3.89
C ARG A 10 -3.47 0.99 4.62
N VAL A 11 -2.54 1.72 5.23
CA VAL A 11 -2.84 2.99 5.92
C VAL A 11 -2.94 4.12 4.89
N ILE A 12 -4.11 4.75 4.78
CA ILE A 12 -4.40 5.82 3.82
C ILE A 12 -4.64 7.14 4.57
N GLN A 13 -4.28 8.27 3.96
CA GLN A 13 -4.59 9.58 4.53
C GLN A 13 -6.09 9.85 4.48
N GLN A 14 -6.58 10.73 5.37
CA GLN A 14 -8.00 11.12 5.41
C GLN A 14 -8.51 11.74 4.09
N ASN A 15 -7.63 12.38 3.31
CA ASN A 15 -7.95 12.94 2.00
C ASN A 15 -8.01 11.89 0.86
N GLY A 16 -7.85 10.60 1.18
CA GLY A 16 -7.85 9.49 0.22
C GLY A 16 -6.53 9.31 -0.55
N LYS A 17 -5.51 10.12 -0.30
CA LYS A 17 -4.20 9.98 -0.95
C LYS A 17 -3.35 8.93 -0.25
N LEU A 18 -2.49 8.29 -1.04
CA LEU A 18 -1.37 7.56 -0.49
C LEU A 18 -0.38 8.57 0.07
N GLY A 19 -0.04 8.38 1.33
CA GLY A 19 1.07 9.07 1.97
C GLY A 19 2.14 8.08 2.35
N GLY A 20 3.35 8.59 2.59
CA GLY A 20 4.39 8.03 3.45
C GLY A 20 4.50 6.50 3.42
N TYR A 21 5.51 6.00 2.71
CA TYR A 21 5.89 4.59 2.75
C TYR A 21 7.40 4.48 2.79
N HIS A 22 7.94 3.65 3.68
CA HIS A 22 9.39 3.50 3.85
C HIS A 22 10.11 3.17 2.53
N TRP A 23 9.45 2.44 1.64
CA TRP A 23 9.97 2.03 0.33
C TRP A 23 9.45 2.87 -0.85
N GLY A 24 8.88 4.04 -0.58
CA GLY A 24 8.31 4.94 -1.57
C GLY A 24 6.86 4.64 -1.95
N GLU A 25 6.13 5.69 -2.36
CA GLU A 25 4.70 5.59 -2.68
C GLU A 25 4.41 4.71 -3.90
N THR A 26 5.31 4.67 -4.89
CA THR A 26 5.18 3.77 -6.05
C THR A 26 5.07 2.30 -5.62
N ARG A 27 5.82 1.88 -4.61
CA ARG A 27 5.72 0.51 -4.10
C ARG A 27 4.39 0.28 -3.39
N LYS A 28 3.93 1.26 -2.60
CA LYS A 28 2.62 1.21 -1.92
C LYS A 28 1.48 1.08 -2.95
N GLN A 29 1.52 1.87 -4.03
CA GLN A 29 0.60 1.78 -5.16
C GLN A 29 0.60 0.41 -5.81
N ALA A 30 1.79 -0.13 -6.13
CA ALA A 30 1.91 -1.44 -6.78
C ALA A 30 1.33 -2.57 -5.90
N ILE A 31 1.54 -2.52 -4.58
CA ILE A 31 0.97 -3.51 -3.66
C ILE A 31 -0.56 -3.42 -3.64
N HIS A 32 -1.12 -2.21 -3.59
CA HIS A 32 -2.58 -2.03 -3.67
C HIS A 32 -3.17 -2.56 -4.97
N ALA A 33 -2.55 -2.25 -6.12
CA ALA A 33 -2.99 -2.74 -7.41
C ALA A 33 -2.95 -4.29 -7.48
N TRP A 34 -1.89 -4.88 -6.93
CA TRP A 34 -1.76 -6.34 -6.84
C TRP A 34 -2.80 -6.99 -5.92
N GLU A 35 -3.09 -6.39 -4.76
CA GLU A 35 -4.17 -6.87 -3.88
C GLU A 35 -5.53 -6.78 -4.58
N ALA A 36 -5.83 -5.65 -5.22
CA ALA A 36 -7.09 -5.45 -5.94
C ALA A 36 -7.32 -6.50 -7.03
N ALA A 37 -6.29 -6.77 -7.85
CA ALA A 37 -6.35 -7.77 -8.91
C ALA A 37 -6.48 -9.23 -8.41
N ARG A 38 -6.25 -9.49 -7.11
CA ARG A 38 -6.40 -10.83 -6.49
C ARG A 38 -7.73 -11.05 -5.80
N TYR A 39 -8.49 -9.99 -5.56
CA TYR A 39 -9.85 -10.07 -5.03
C TYR A 39 -10.90 -10.23 -6.14
N GLU A 40 -10.45 -10.40 -7.39
CA GLU A 40 -11.23 -10.80 -8.56
C GLU A 40 -11.26 -12.33 -8.73
#